data_AF-X0UK68-F1
#
_entry.id   AF-X0UK68-F1
#
_cell.length_a   1.000
_cell.length_b   1.000
_cell.length_c   1.000
_cell.angle_alpha   90.00
_cell.angle_beta   90.00
_cell.angle_gamma   90.00
#
_symmetry.space_group_name_H-M   'P 1'
#
loop_
_entity.id
_entity.type
_entity.pdbx_description
1 polymer ?
#
loop_
_entity_poly.entity_id
_entity_poly.type
_entity_poly.pdbx_seq_one_letter_code
_entity_poly.pdbx_strand_id
1 'polypeptide(L)'
;AVPEEAVKFVELTEIDFLAAAVGTIHGCRTPFAKLDIPRIERIRELTGVPLVLHGASGANDEEIKKGIAAGICKINIDTRIRMKFTEEMREIIKTNPEEIDPRKILG
;
A
#
# COMPACT_ATOMS: atom_id res chain seq x y z
N ALA A 1 11.28 5.70 -9.02
CA ALA A 1 12.71 5.71 -8.68
C ALA A 1 13.48 5.33 -9.93
N VAL A 2 14.63 5.96 -10.17
CA VAL A 2 15.58 5.52 -11.21
C VAL A 2 16.33 4.31 -10.63
N PRO A 3 16.31 3.12 -11.26
CA PRO A 3 16.88 1.91 -10.67
C PRO A 3 18.36 2.03 -10.30
N GLU A 4 19.14 2.75 -11.09
CA GLU A 4 20.58 2.93 -10.85
C GLU A 4 20.85 3.82 -9.63
N GLU A 5 19.99 4.81 -9.37
CA GLU A 5 20.07 5.63 -8.16
C GLU A 5 19.71 4.82 -6.90
N ALA A 6 18.81 3.85 -7.04
CA ALA A 6 18.42 2.97 -5.93
C ALA A 6 19.59 2.11 -5.44
N VAL A 7 20.45 1.62 -6.36
CA VAL A 7 21.68 0.88 -6.00
C VAL A 7 22.59 1.75 -5.16
N LYS A 8 22.95 2.93 -5.68
CA LYS A 8 23.83 3.87 -4.99
C LYS A 8 23.26 4.27 -3.63
N PHE A 9 21.95 4.48 -3.54
CA PHE A 9 21.30 4.81 -2.28
C PHE A 9 21.43 3.68 -1.25
N VAL A 10 21.17 2.43 -1.65
CA VAL A 10 21.29 1.26 -0.76
C VAL A 10 22.74 1.06 -0.32
N GLU A 11 23.72 1.14 -1.24
CA GLU A 11 25.14 0.97 -0.92
C GLU A 11 25.66 2.05 0.05
N LEU A 12 25.23 3.30 -0.12
CA LEU A 12 25.71 4.41 0.71
C LEU A 12 25.04 4.50 2.08
N THR A 13 23.83 3.94 2.23
CA THR A 13 23.03 4.07 3.45
C THR A 13 22.89 2.78 4.24
N GLU A 14 23.22 1.63 3.64
CA GLU A 14 23.16 0.30 4.25
C GLU A 14 21.76 -0.03 4.82
N ILE A 15 20.70 0.49 4.19
CA ILE A 15 19.31 0.25 4.61
C ILE A 15 18.87 -1.20 4.40
N ASP A 16 18.06 -1.72 5.31
CA ASP A 16 17.52 -3.09 5.23
C ASP A 16 16.37 -3.25 4.22
N PHE A 17 15.60 -2.18 3.97
CA PHE A 17 14.41 -2.17 3.10
C PHE A 17 14.33 -0.88 2.30
N LEU A 18 13.93 -0.99 1.03
CA LEU A 18 13.78 0.17 0.15
C LEU A 18 12.31 0.40 -0.25
N ALA A 19 11.78 1.58 0.05
CA ALA A 19 10.48 2.02 -0.48
C ALA A 19 10.65 2.69 -1.85
N ALA A 20 10.16 2.05 -2.91
CA ALA A 20 10.29 2.56 -4.28
C ALA A 20 8.99 3.17 -4.79
N ALA A 21 9.08 4.33 -5.44
CA ALA A 21 7.96 4.95 -6.15
C ALA A 21 7.69 4.23 -7.48
N VAL A 22 6.63 3.41 -7.50
CA VAL A 22 6.31 2.44 -8.57
C VAL A 22 4.83 2.48 -9.03
N GLY A 23 4.14 3.61 -8.86
CA GLY A 23 2.80 3.83 -9.42
C GLY A 23 1.66 3.99 -8.42
N THR A 24 1.95 3.99 -7.12
CA THR A 24 0.94 4.21 -6.05
C THR A 24 0.97 5.63 -5.47
N ILE A 25 -0.15 6.02 -4.86
CA ILE A 25 -0.36 7.34 -4.24
C ILE A 25 -1.02 7.16 -2.87
N HIS A 26 -0.52 7.84 -1.84
CA HIS A 26 -1.17 7.86 -0.52
C HIS A 26 -2.53 8.54 -0.57
N GLY A 27 -3.48 8.10 0.27
CA GLY A 27 -4.80 8.72 0.31
C GLY A 27 -5.70 8.38 -0.89
N CYS A 28 -5.23 7.54 -1.83
CA CYS A 28 -6.05 7.14 -2.97
C CYS A 28 -7.31 6.41 -2.50
N ARG A 29 -8.48 6.93 -2.88
CA ARG A 29 -9.80 6.40 -2.50
C ARG A 29 -10.42 5.50 -3.57
N THR A 30 -9.77 5.38 -4.73
CA THR A 30 -10.26 4.60 -5.87
C THR A 30 -9.23 3.57 -6.32
N PRO A 31 -9.63 2.33 -6.65
CA PRO A 31 -8.71 1.24 -6.93
C PRO A 31 -8.25 1.23 -8.41
N PHE A 32 -7.45 2.23 -8.82
CA PHE A 32 -6.94 2.34 -10.19
C PHE A 32 -5.41 2.37 -10.28
N ALA A 33 -4.68 2.19 -9.17
CA ALA A 33 -3.23 2.21 -9.21
C ALA A 33 -2.71 0.98 -9.98
N LYS A 34 -1.91 1.24 -11.02
CA LYS A 34 -1.16 0.21 -11.74
C LYS A 34 0.29 0.26 -11.30
N LEU A 35 0.82 -0.88 -10.89
CA LEU A 35 2.21 -0.98 -10.49
C LEU A 35 3.10 -1.08 -11.73
N ASP A 36 4.21 -0.36 -11.72
CA ASP A 36 5.28 -0.52 -12.71
C ASP A 36 6.09 -1.78 -12.35
N ILE A 37 5.55 -2.94 -12.76
CA ILE A 37 6.13 -4.26 -12.46
C ILE A 37 7.57 -4.38 -12.98
N PRO A 38 7.88 -4.03 -14.26
CA PRO A 38 9.26 -4.10 -14.75
C PRO A 38 10.23 -3.28 -13.91
N ARG A 39 9.81 -2.11 -13.42
CA ARG A 39 10.63 -1.28 -12.53
C ARG A 39 10.85 -1.94 -11.16
N ILE A 40 9.83 -2.57 -10.58
CA ILE A 40 9.96 -3.29 -9.30
C ILE A 40 10.98 -4.41 -9.45
N GLU A 41 10.85 -5.24 -10.48
CA GLU A 41 11.78 -6.34 -10.77
C GLU A 41 13.20 -5.83 -10.94
N ARG A 42 13.38 -4.76 -11.73
CA ARG A 42 14.70 -4.19 -11.99
C ARG A 42 15.36 -3.63 -10.73
N ILE A 43 14.61 -2.91 -9.89
CA ILE A 43 15.13 -2.40 -8.62
C ILE A 43 15.48 -3.56 -7.69
N ARG A 44 14.62 -4.58 -7.60
CA ARG A 44 14.86 -5.76 -6.75
C ARG A 44 16.12 -6.51 -7.16
N GLU A 45 16.28 -6.76 -8.45
CA GLU A 45 17.44 -7.42 -9.05
C GLU A 45 18.73 -6.65 -8.73
N LEU A 46 18.75 -5.34 -8.96
CA LEU A 46 19.95 -4.52 -8.81
C LEU A 46 20.35 -4.27 -7.36
N THR A 47 19.38 -4.06 -6.47
CA THR A 47 19.66 -3.65 -5.08
C THR A 47 19.82 -4.82 -4.12
N GLY A 48 19.23 -5.98 -4.42
CA GLY A 48 19.28 -7.15 -3.54
C GLY A 48 18.53 -7.01 -2.20
N VAL A 49 17.96 -5.85 -1.88
CA VAL A 49 17.17 -5.61 -0.65
C VAL A 49 15.66 -5.80 -0.86
N PRO A 50 14.89 -6.23 0.15
CA PRO A 50 13.44 -6.32 0.06
C PRO A 50 12.78 -4.96 -0.20
N LEU A 51 11.70 -4.93 -1.00
CA LEU A 51 11.03 -3.69 -1.39
C LEU A 51 9.74 -3.42 -0.61
N VAL A 52 9.46 -2.15 -0.37
CA VAL A 52 8.26 -1.67 0.36
C VAL A 52 7.33 -0.92 -0.59
N LEU A 53 6.06 -1.33 -0.61
CA LEU A 53 4.99 -0.65 -1.36
C LEU A 53 4.22 0.31 -0.45
N HIS A 54 4.37 1.61 -0.72
CA HIS A 54 3.59 2.68 -0.10
C HIS A 54 2.28 2.91 -0.86
N GLY A 55 1.30 3.59 -0.25
CA GLY A 55 0.06 3.97 -0.94
C GLY A 55 -0.76 2.81 -1.51
N ALA A 56 -0.65 1.61 -0.94
CA ALA A 56 -1.22 0.39 -1.52
C ALA A 56 -2.76 0.34 -1.51
N SER A 57 -3.43 1.23 -0.76
CA SER A 57 -4.89 1.31 -0.72
C SER A 57 -5.56 1.58 -2.07
N GLY A 58 -4.83 2.18 -3.03
CA GLY A 58 -5.32 2.39 -4.40
C GLY A 58 -5.05 1.25 -5.37
N ALA A 59 -4.34 0.19 -4.95
CA ALA A 59 -4.08 -0.99 -5.77
C ALA A 59 -5.11 -2.08 -5.45
N ASN A 60 -5.59 -2.78 -6.48
CA ASN A 60 -6.44 -3.95 -6.29
C ASN A 60 -5.61 -5.19 -5.94
N ASP A 61 -6.27 -6.27 -5.54
CA ASP A 61 -5.58 -7.47 -5.07
C ASP A 61 -4.74 -8.16 -6.16
N GLU A 62 -5.12 -8.03 -7.43
CA GLU A 62 -4.32 -8.56 -8.55
C GLU A 62 -3.00 -7.80 -8.69
N GLU A 63 -3.03 -6.47 -8.65
CA GLU A 63 -1.84 -5.63 -8.70
C GLU A 63 -0.94 -5.88 -7.49
N ILE A 64 -1.52 -6.03 -6.29
CA ILE A 64 -0.77 -6.41 -5.09
C ILE A 64 -0.04 -7.76 -5.28
N LYS A 65 -0.74 -8.79 -5.79
CA LYS A 65 -0.14 -10.10 -6.04
C LYS A 65 1.01 -10.02 -7.05
N LYS A 66 0.85 -9.26 -8.13
CA LYS A 66 1.92 -9.02 -9.11
C LYS A 66 3.12 -8.32 -8.46
N GLY A 67 2.88 -7.29 -7.64
CA GLY A 67 3.93 -6.58 -6.90
C GLY A 67 4.70 -7.51 -5.96
N ILE A 68 4.00 -8.39 -5.23
CA ILE A 68 4.64 -9.39 -4.35
C ILE A 68 5.52 -10.33 -5.18
N ALA A 69 5.02 -10.87 -6.29
CA ALA A 69 5.77 -11.75 -7.18
C ALA A 69 7.03 -11.08 -7.75
N ALA A 70 6.99 -9.75 -7.96
CA ALA A 70 8.09 -8.95 -8.48
C ALA A 70 9.14 -8.54 -7.42
N GLY A 71 8.87 -8.73 -6.12
CA GLY A 71 9.83 -8.44 -5.03
C GLY A 71 9.38 -7.47 -3.95
N ILE A 72 8.11 -7.05 -3.93
CA ILE A 72 7.53 -6.32 -2.78
C ILE A 72 7.38 -7.29 -1.59
N CYS A 73 7.96 -6.93 -0.45
CA CYS A 73 7.91 -7.74 0.78
C CYS A 73 7.16 -7.04 1.94
N LYS A 74 6.89 -5.75 1.85
CA LYS A 74 6.12 -4.99 2.83
C LYS A 74 5.12 -4.07 2.15
N ILE A 75 3.87 -4.06 2.62
CA ILE A 75 2.77 -3.32 1.99
C ILE A 75 2.13 -2.41 3.04
N ASN A 76 2.01 -1.12 2.74
CA ASN A 76 1.38 -0.14 3.62
C ASN A 76 -0.05 0.15 3.16
N ILE A 77 -1.04 -0.21 3.98
CA ILE A 77 -2.47 0.02 3.74
C ILE A 77 -3.04 0.86 4.87
N ASP A 78 -3.75 1.93 4.56
CA ASP A 78 -4.35 2.83 5.55
C ASP A 78 -5.70 3.36 5.06
N THR A 79 -5.73 4.08 3.94
CA THR A 79 -6.97 4.68 3.38
C THR A 79 -8.11 3.69 3.24
N ARG A 80 -7.83 2.48 2.73
CA ARG A 80 -8.86 1.43 2.54
C ARG A 80 -9.47 0.99 3.87
N ILE A 81 -8.68 0.93 4.94
CA ILE A 81 -9.14 0.58 6.29
C ILE A 81 -10.04 1.70 6.82
N ARG A 82 -9.59 2.96 6.73
CA ARG A 82 -10.38 4.12 7.18
C ARG A 82 -11.72 4.23 6.46
N MET A 83 -11.71 4.00 5.14
CA MET A 83 -12.93 4.03 4.33
C MET A 83 -13.91 2.96 4.78
N LYS A 84 -13.46 1.70 4.89
CA LYS A 84 -14.35 0.60 5.27
C LYS A 84 -14.88 0.76 6.69
N PHE A 85 -14.02 1.15 7.63
CA PHE A 85 -14.42 1.44 9.00
C PHE A 85 -15.49 2.54 9.07
N THR A 86 -15.29 3.65 8.35
CA THR A 86 -16.23 4.77 8.35
C THR A 86 -17.55 4.41 7.64
N GLU A 87 -17.50 3.58 6.60
CA GLU A 87 -18.68 3.08 5.89
C GLU A 87 -19.58 2.27 6.83
N GLU A 88 -19.02 1.30 7.56
CA GLU A 88 -19.78 0.46 8.50
C GLU A 88 -20.38 1.28 9.64
N MET A 89 -19.60 2.19 10.25
CA MET A 89 -20.13 3.09 11.28
C MET A 89 -21.33 3.90 10.79
N ARG A 90 -21.27 4.43 9.56
CA ARG A 90 -22.37 5.21 8.97
C ARG A 90 -23.61 4.36 8.75
N GLU A 91 -23.44 3.12 8.32
CA GLU A 91 -24.57 2.22 8.09
C GLU A 91 -25.26 1.81 9.39
N ILE A 92 -24.49 1.53 10.46
CA ILE A 92 -25.05 1.22 11.78
C ILE A 92 -25.85 2.40 12.35
N ILE A 93 -25.29 3.61 12.31
CA ILE A 93 -25.98 4.81 12.79
C ILE A 93 -27.24 5.10 11.96
N LYS A 94 -27.18 4.88 10.65
CA LYS A 94 -28.33 5.07 9.75
C LYS A 94 -29.45 4.07 10.02
N THR A 95 -29.11 2.82 10.34
CA THR A 95 -30.09 1.74 10.58
C THR A 95 -30.62 1.70 12.01
N ASN A 96 -29.86 2.18 12.99
CA ASN A 96 -30.26 2.26 14.40
C ASN A 96 -29.88 3.62 15.02
N PRO A 97 -30.64 4.70 14.73
CA PRO A 97 -30.26 6.06 15.12
C PRO A 97 -30.27 6.32 16.64
N GLU A 98 -30.99 5.50 17.41
CA GLU A 98 -31.03 5.59 18.88
C GLU A 98 -29.90 4.78 19.55
N GLU A 99 -29.03 4.12 18.78
CA GLU A 99 -27.90 3.40 19.34
C GLU A 99 -26.85 4.36 19.90
N ILE A 100 -26.52 4.18 21.17
CA ILE A 100 -25.54 5.00 21.89
C ILE A 100 -24.35 4.18 22.36
N ASP A 101 -24.42 2.84 22.32
CA ASP A 101 -23.33 1.98 22.77
C ASP A 101 -22.19 1.99 21.72
N PRO A 102 -21.03 2.58 22.03
CA PRO A 102 -19.94 2.70 21.06
C PRO A 102 -19.43 1.33 20.60
N ARG A 103 -19.55 0.27 21.41
CA ARG A 103 -19.14 -1.10 21.02
C ARG A 103 -20.00 -1.65 19.89
N LYS A 104 -21.27 -1.23 19.82
CA LYS A 104 -22.15 -1.65 18.73
C LYS A 104 -21.95 -0.82 17.47
N ILE A 105 -21.48 0.43 17.60
CA ILE A 105 -21.22 1.33 16.47
C ILE A 105 -19.85 1.06 15.83
N LEU A 106 -18.84 0.76 16.65
CA LEU A 106 -17.44 0.60 16.20
C LEU A 106 -17.08 -0.84 15.84
N GLY A 107 -17.90 -1.82 16.24
CA GLY A 107 -17.57 -3.24 16.25
C GLY A 107 -16.64 -3.61 17.41
#